data_AF-A0A7J2UTR8-F1
#
_entry.id   AF-A0A7J2UTR8-F1
#
_cell.length_a   1.000
_cell.length_b   1.000
_cell.length_c   1.000
_cell.angle_alpha   90.00
_cell.angle_beta   90.00
_cell.angle_gamma   90.00
#
_symmetry.space_group_name_H-M   'P 1'
#
loop_
_entity.id
_entity.type
_entity.pdbx_description
1 polymer ?
#
loop_
_entity_poly.entity_id
_entity_poly.type
_entity_poly.pdbx_seq_one_letter_code
_entity_poly.pdbx_strand_id
1 'polypeptide(L)'
;MRKFTHAVFALILGGGALALVFAYGDIPPLIPQVPPLLDSVLFAGLCLVAVMAGARLPDLIEPGINRGHRGLFHSKGMAFLLIGCMVILMFLYSRLGFYSPILIMLCLGYVSHLFLDGLPFGKLPD
;
A
#
# COMPACT_ATOMS: atom_id res chain seq x y z
N MET A 1 -0.27 -6.74 19.12
CA MET A 1 -0.16 -7.71 17.99
C MET A 1 -0.75 -7.20 16.66
N ARG A 2 -1.91 -6.54 16.64
CA ARG A 2 -2.61 -6.08 15.41
C ARG A 2 -1.72 -5.32 14.41
N LYS A 3 -0.95 -4.33 14.87
CA LYS A 3 -0.03 -3.54 14.01
C LYS A 3 0.99 -4.41 13.27
N PHE A 4 1.55 -5.41 13.95
CA PHE A 4 2.52 -6.34 13.36
C PHE A 4 1.87 -7.18 12.25
N THR A 5 0.68 -7.73 12.49
CA THR A 5 -0.09 -8.48 11.50
C THR A 5 -0.40 -7.64 10.25
N HIS A 6 -0.78 -6.37 10.43
CA HIS A 6 -1.04 -5.45 9.32
C HIS A 6 0.20 -5.20 8.47
N ALA A 7 1.35 -4.99 9.11
CA ALA A 7 2.62 -4.84 8.40
C ALA A 7 3.02 -6.10 7.63
N VAL A 8 2.93 -7.28 8.26
CA VAL A 8 3.30 -8.54 7.59
C VAL A 8 2.42 -8.81 6.37
N PHE A 9 1.10 -8.63 6.52
CA PHE A 9 0.16 -8.84 5.42
C PHE A 9 0.38 -7.83 4.28
N ALA A 10 0.62 -6.56 4.62
CA ALA A 10 0.95 -5.51 3.66
C ALA A 10 2.24 -5.82 2.90
N LEU A 11 3.28 -6.33 3.58
CA LEU A 11 4.54 -6.71 2.92
C LEU A 11 4.38 -7.92 2.01
N ILE A 12 3.55 -8.90 2.35
CA ILE A 12 3.27 -10.05 1.48
C ILE A 12 2.57 -9.58 0.19
N LEU A 13 1.51 -8.79 0.33
CA LEU A 13 0.78 -8.26 -0.83
C LEU A 13 1.64 -7.30 -1.66
N GLY A 14 2.33 -6.36 -1.01
CA GLY A 14 3.23 -5.40 -1.64
C GLY A 14 4.41 -6.06 -2.33
N GLY A 15 5.02 -7.08 -1.70
CA GLY A 15 6.10 -7.87 -2.29
C GLY A 15 5.66 -8.64 -3.52
N GLY A 16 4.46 -9.25 -3.48
CA GLY A 16 3.87 -9.90 -4.65
C GLY A 16 3.60 -8.91 -5.80
N ALA A 17 2.99 -7.76 -5.49
CA ALA A 17 2.77 -6.71 -6.48
C ALA A 17 4.09 -6.15 -7.04
N LEU A 18 5.11 -5.99 -6.21
CA LEU A 18 6.42 -5.49 -6.62
C LEU A 18 7.13 -6.47 -7.55
N ALA A 19 7.03 -7.77 -7.26
CA ALA A 19 7.53 -8.82 -8.14
C ALA A 19 6.85 -8.78 -9.52
N LEU A 20 5.53 -8.52 -9.58
CA LEU A 20 4.83 -8.34 -10.84
C LEU A 20 5.30 -7.09 -11.60
N VAL A 21 5.55 -5.98 -10.88
CA VAL A 21 6.08 -4.75 -11.47
C VAL A 21 7.46 -4.99 -12.07
N PHE A 22 8.36 -5.74 -11.41
CA PHE A 22 9.65 -6.10 -12.00
C PHE A 22 9.56 -7.14 -13.13
N ALA A 23 8.58 -8.05 -13.07
CA ALA A 23 8.44 -9.11 -14.08
C ALA A 23 7.80 -8.61 -15.38
N TYR A 24 6.88 -7.65 -15.29
CA TYR A 24 6.03 -7.23 -16.42
C TYR A 24 6.00 -5.72 -16.66
N GLY A 25 6.54 -4.92 -15.75
CA GLY A 25 6.55 -3.48 -15.88
C GLY A 25 7.77 -3.00 -16.64
N ASP A 26 7.56 -2.14 -17.63
CA ASP A 26 8.60 -1.25 -18.13
C ASP A 26 8.79 -0.14 -17.09
N ILE A 27 9.75 -0.33 -16.18
CA ILE A 27 10.10 0.65 -15.15
C ILE A 27 11.22 1.53 -15.72
N PRO A 28 10.93 2.80 -16.06
CA PRO A 28 12.01 3.72 -16.40
C PRO A 28 12.91 3.93 -15.18
N PRO A 29 14.22 4.18 -15.38
CA PRO A 29 15.13 4.39 -14.26
C PRO A 29 14.66 5.57 -13.40
N LEU A 30 14.66 5.37 -12.08
CA LEU A 30 14.28 6.41 -11.12
C LEU A 30 15.29 7.56 -11.16
N ILE A 31 16.58 7.23 -11.23
CA ILE A 31 17.69 8.17 -11.35
C ILE A 31 18.59 7.70 -12.52
N PRO A 32 18.53 8.36 -13.69
CA PRO A 32 19.22 7.91 -14.91
C PRO A 32 20.75 7.74 -14.80
N GLN A 33 21.37 8.35 -13.79
CA GLN A 33 22.82 8.34 -13.58
C GLN A 33 23.29 7.25 -12.60
N VAL A 34 22.37 6.50 -12.00
CA VAL A 34 22.65 5.48 -10.97
C VAL A 34 22.77 4.10 -11.63
N PRO A 35 23.68 3.21 -11.16
CA PRO A 35 23.77 1.85 -11.66
C PRO A 35 22.41 1.12 -11.62
N PRO A 36 22.03 0.35 -12.65
CA PRO A 36 20.69 -0.24 -12.75
C PRO A 36 20.26 -1.09 -11.54
N LEU A 37 21.21 -1.83 -10.94
CA LEU A 37 20.96 -2.61 -9.73
C LEU A 37 20.61 -1.71 -8.54
N LEU A 38 21.36 -0.61 -8.35
CA LEU A 38 21.11 0.33 -7.25
C LEU A 38 19.80 1.09 -7.47
N ASP A 39 19.50 1.48 -8.70
CA ASP A 39 18.22 2.11 -9.06
C ASP A 39 17.03 1.20 -8.74
N SER A 40 17.12 -0.08 -9.11
CA SER A 40 16.11 -1.10 -8.80
C SER A 40 15.94 -1.31 -7.30
N VAL A 41 17.02 -1.33 -6.53
CA VAL A 41 16.99 -1.46 -5.06
C VAL A 41 16.33 -0.23 -4.42
N LEU A 42 16.65 0.98 -4.88
CA LEU A 42 16.02 2.21 -4.40
C LEU A 42 14.52 2.23 -4.71
N PHE A 43 14.14 1.89 -5.94
CA PHE A 43 12.75 1.80 -6.36
C PHE A 43 11.96 0.76 -5.54
N ALA A 44 12.53 -0.44 -5.34
CA ALA A 44 11.96 -1.46 -4.48
C ALA A 44 11.80 -0.96 -3.04
N GLY A 45 12.82 -0.31 -2.49
CA GLY A 45 12.79 0.28 -1.16
C GLY A 45 11.66 1.31 -1.00
N LEU A 46 11.49 2.21 -1.97
CA LEU A 46 10.40 3.19 -1.96
C LEU A 46 9.02 2.53 -2.02
N CYS A 47 8.86 1.49 -2.85
CA CYS A 47 7.62 0.72 -2.91
C CYS A 47 7.28 0.03 -1.58
N LEU A 48 8.28 -0.56 -0.92
CA LEU A 48 8.12 -1.20 0.39
C LEU A 48 7.78 -0.18 1.50
N VAL A 49 8.40 1.00 1.47
CA VAL A 49 8.05 2.09 2.38
C VAL A 49 6.62 2.56 2.12
N ALA A 50 6.22 2.71 0.86
CA ALA A 50 4.88 3.14 0.50
C ALA A 50 3.81 2.15 0.97
N VAL A 51 3.97 0.85 0.74
CA VAL A 51 2.99 -0.15 1.21
C VAL A 51 2.90 -0.18 2.74
N MET A 52 4.04 -0.04 3.43
CA MET A 52 4.07 0.03 4.89
C MET A 52 3.41 1.29 5.43
N ALA A 53 3.63 2.43 4.77
CA ALA A 53 2.98 3.68 5.11
C ALA A 53 1.46 3.55 4.95
N GLY A 54 1.00 3.02 3.81
CA GLY A 54 -0.42 2.82 3.53
C GLY A 54 -1.11 1.91 4.55
N ALA A 55 -0.41 0.88 5.00
CA ALA A 55 -0.92 -0.06 6.00
C ALA A 55 -0.94 0.50 7.44
N ARG A 56 -0.33 1.66 7.71
CA ARG A 56 -0.24 2.24 9.06
C ARG A 56 -0.87 3.62 9.16
N LEU A 57 -0.94 4.36 8.05
CA LEU A 57 -1.51 5.70 7.98
C LEU A 57 -2.92 5.79 8.60
N PRO A 58 -3.85 4.84 8.36
CA PRO A 58 -5.20 4.93 8.92
C PRO A 58 -5.20 4.93 10.44
N ASP A 59 -4.41 4.04 11.06
CA ASP A 59 -4.27 3.96 12.52
C ASP A 59 -3.47 5.13 13.12
N LEU A 60 -2.65 5.83 12.33
CA LEU A 60 -1.94 7.04 12.76
C LEU A 60 -2.86 8.27 12.73
N ILE A 61 -3.71 8.38 11.70
CA ILE A 61 -4.65 9.49 11.55
C ILE A 61 -5.83 9.31 12.50
N GLU A 62 -6.36 8.09 12.59
CA GLU A 62 -7.56 7.76 13.36
C GLU A 62 -7.25 6.59 14.32
N PRO A 63 -6.50 6.85 15.41
CA PRO A 63 -6.10 5.81 16.34
C PRO A 63 -7.32 5.20 17.04
N GLY A 64 -7.29 3.88 17.20
CA GLY A 64 -8.37 3.09 17.81
C GLY A 64 -8.50 3.25 19.33
N ILE A 65 -8.48 4.47 19.86
CA ILE A 65 -8.56 4.76 21.30
C ILE A 65 -9.94 4.38 21.85
N ASN A 66 -11.01 4.55 21.05
CA ASN A 66 -12.37 4.12 21.38
C ASN A 66 -13.02 3.42 20.18
N ARG A 67 -13.78 2.34 20.42
CA ARG A 67 -14.48 1.58 19.34
C ARG A 67 -15.45 2.42 18.51
N GLY A 68 -16.01 3.49 19.10
CA GLY A 68 -16.88 4.45 18.41
C GLY A 68 -16.14 5.53 17.62
N HIS A 69 -14.80 5.55 17.65
CA HIS A 69 -13.97 6.60 17.07
C HIS A 69 -13.31 6.19 15.74
N ARG A 70 -13.58 4.97 15.26
CA ARG A 70 -13.18 4.54 13.92
C ARG A 70 -14.18 5.08 12.90
N GLY A 71 -13.95 6.29 12.43
CA GLY A 71 -14.77 7.02 11.49
C GLY A 71 -14.40 6.75 10.03
N LEU A 72 -13.93 7.78 9.33
CA LEU A 72 -13.83 7.78 7.87
C LEU A 72 -12.72 6.86 7.35
N PHE A 73 -11.57 6.79 8.03
CA PHE A 73 -10.39 6.07 7.54
C PHE A 73 -10.47 4.54 7.76
N HIS A 74 -11.51 4.08 8.45
CA HIS A 74 -11.84 2.66 8.60
C HIS A 74 -13.19 2.29 7.96
N SER A 75 -13.76 3.22 7.18
CA SER A 75 -15.06 3.02 6.54
C SER A 75 -14.96 2.18 5.25
N LYS A 76 -16.02 1.43 4.96
CA LYS A 76 -16.16 0.72 3.67
C LYS A 76 -16.14 1.69 2.48
N GLY A 77 -16.69 2.90 2.64
CA GLY A 77 -16.67 3.93 1.61
C GLY A 77 -15.25 4.34 1.21
N MET A 78 -14.36 4.49 2.19
CA MET A 78 -12.94 4.76 1.94
C MET A 78 -12.25 3.58 1.23
N ALA A 79 -12.60 2.33 1.56
CA ALA A 79 -12.10 1.16 0.84
C ALA A 79 -12.47 1.22 -0.66
N PHE A 80 -13.74 1.51 -0.97
CA PHE A 80 -14.20 1.64 -2.36
C PHE A 80 -13.52 2.80 -3.09
N LEU A 81 -13.35 3.95 -2.43
CA LEU A 81 -12.63 5.09 -3.00
C LEU A 81 -11.19 4.71 -3.36
N LEU A 82 -10.47 4.04 -2.46
CA LEU A 82 -9.09 3.62 -2.68
C LEU A 82 -8.95 2.59 -3.80
N ILE A 83 -9.87 1.62 -3.88
CA ILE A 83 -9.94 0.67 -5.00
C ILE A 83 -10.19 1.42 -6.31
N GLY A 84 -11.12 2.39 -6.31
CA GLY A 84 -11.36 3.26 -7.46
C GLY A 84 -10.11 4.04 -7.88
N CYS A 85 -9.40 4.64 -6.92
CA CYS A 85 -8.12 5.31 -7.15
C CYS A 85 -7.07 4.35 -7.74
N MET A 86 -6.95 3.12 -7.22
CA MET A 86 -6.03 2.11 -7.77
C MET A 86 -6.35 1.79 -9.22
N VAL A 87 -7.63 1.56 -9.54
CA VAL A 87 -8.06 1.28 -10.92
C VAL A 87 -7.70 2.46 -11.84
N ILE A 88 -7.99 3.70 -11.43
CA ILE A 88 -7.62 4.89 -12.20
C ILE A 88 -6.10 4.99 -12.37
N LEU A 89 -5.32 4.75 -11.32
CA LEU A 89 -3.86 4.76 -11.37
C LEU A 89 -3.31 3.68 -12.31
N MET A 90 -3.95 2.51 -12.41
CA MET A 90 -3.58 1.48 -13.38
C MET A 90 -3.84 1.93 -14.82
N PHE A 91 -4.96 2.62 -15.08
CA PHE A 91 -5.22 3.19 -16.41
C PHE A 91 -4.28 4.35 -16.77
N LEU A 92 -3.86 5.11 -15.76
CA LEU A 92 -2.91 6.21 -15.92
C LEU A 92 -1.45 5.77 -15.82
N TYR A 93 -1.16 4.48 -15.65
CA TYR A 93 0.19 3.95 -15.46
C TYR A 93 1.15 4.42 -16.54
N SER A 94 0.73 4.33 -17.81
CA SER A 94 1.52 4.76 -18.97
C SER A 94 1.82 6.26 -19.02
N ARG A 95 1.04 7.08 -18.30
CA ARG A 95 1.21 8.55 -18.25
C ARG A 95 1.96 9.04 -17.02
N LEU A 96 1.81 8.33 -15.90
CA LEU A 96 2.40 8.71 -14.61
C LEU A 96 3.79 8.09 -14.40
N GLY A 97 4.18 7.12 -15.23
CA GLY A 97 5.49 6.48 -15.17
C GLY A 97 5.79 5.93 -13.78
N PHE A 98 6.96 6.23 -13.25
CA PHE A 98 7.48 5.69 -11.99
C PHE A 98 6.66 6.04 -10.73
N TYR A 99 5.80 7.08 -10.77
CA TYR A 99 4.96 7.44 -9.62
C TYR A 99 3.79 6.46 -9.45
N SER A 100 3.33 5.84 -10.54
CA SER A 100 2.16 4.97 -10.49
C SER A 100 2.35 3.70 -9.65
N PRO A 101 3.47 2.94 -9.74
CA PRO A 101 3.72 1.82 -8.84
C PRO A 101 3.76 2.25 -7.36
N ILE A 102 4.43 3.36 -7.04
CA ILE A 102 4.58 3.82 -5.64
C ILE A 102 3.22 4.15 -5.03
N LEU A 103 2.37 4.87 -5.78
CA LEU A 103 1.00 5.19 -5.35
C LEU A 103 0.12 3.93 -5.26
N ILE A 104 0.26 3.00 -6.20
CA ILE A 104 -0.43 1.71 -6.15
C ILE A 104 -0.02 0.93 -4.90
N MET A 105 1.27 0.93 -4.52
CA MET A 105 1.75 0.28 -3.30
C MET A 105 1.17 0.92 -2.04
N LEU A 106 1.13 2.25 -1.99
CA LEU A 106 0.49 2.98 -0.89
C LEU A 106 -0.99 2.58 -0.74
N CYS A 107 -1.74 2.58 -1.84
CA CYS A 107 -3.14 2.17 -1.85
C CYS A 107 -3.31 0.70 -1.47
N LEU A 108 -2.44 -0.19 -1.96
CA LEU A 108 -2.47 -1.62 -1.63
C LEU A 108 -2.22 -1.85 -0.14
N GLY A 109 -1.29 -1.11 0.46
CA GLY A 109 -1.04 -1.11 1.89
C GLY A 109 -2.30 -0.73 2.67
N TYR A 110 -2.98 0.33 2.26
CA TYR A 110 -4.22 0.77 2.88
C TYR A 110 -5.35 -0.26 2.69
N VAL A 111 -5.58 -0.76 1.47
CA VAL A 111 -6.59 -1.80 1.23
C VAL A 111 -6.33 -3.03 2.08
N SER A 112 -5.06 -3.44 2.24
CA SER A 112 -4.68 -4.54 3.12
C SER A 112 -5.04 -4.27 4.59
N HIS A 113 -4.90 -3.03 5.05
CA HIS A 113 -5.29 -2.60 6.39
C HIS A 113 -6.80 -2.72 6.59
N LEU A 114 -7.59 -2.16 5.67
CA LEU A 114 -9.05 -2.21 5.74
C LEU A 114 -9.58 -3.64 5.63
N PHE A 115 -8.94 -4.47 4.80
CA PHE A 115 -9.29 -5.87 4.65
C PHE A 115 -9.12 -6.62 5.99
N LEU A 116 -7.98 -6.46 6.65
CA LEU A 116 -7.72 -7.10 7.95
C LEU A 116 -8.66 -6.59 9.04
N ASP A 117 -8.99 -5.31 9.05
CA ASP A 117 -9.99 -4.75 9.97
C ASP A 117 -11.42 -5.28 9.72
N GLY A 118 -11.71 -5.70 8.49
CA GLY A 118 -12.98 -6.31 8.11
C GLY A 118 -13.13 -7.79 8.47
N LEU A 119 -12.03 -8.50 8.76
CA LEU A 119 -12.08 -9.93 9.09
C LEU A 119 -12.65 -10.14 10.50
N PRO A 120 -13.47 -11.20 10.71
CA PRO A 120 -14.05 -11.51 12.02
C PRO A 120 -12.99 -11.77 13.10
N PHE A 121 -11.80 -12.23 12.70
CA PHE A 121 -10.64 -12.44 13.57
C PHE A 121 -9.78 -11.18 13.80
N GLY A 122 -10.02 -10.09 13.04
CA GLY A 122 -9.36 -8.79 13.22
C GLY A 122 -9.81 -8.05 14.48
N LYS A 123 -10.89 -8.52 15.12
CA LYS A 123 -11.42 -8.07 16.42
C LYS A 123 -10.77 -8.77 17.61
N LEU A 124 -9.55 -9.29 17.47
CA LEU A 124 -8.82 -9.84 18.62
C LEU A 124 -8.74 -8.75 19.72
N PRO A 125 -9.14 -9.05 20.96
CA PRO A 125 -9.10 -8.10 22.07
C PRO A 125 -7.65 -7.63 22.27
N ASP A 126 -7.53 -6.36 22.67
CA ASP A 126 -6.27 -5.62 22.79
C ASP A 126 -5.19 -6.33 23.62
#